data_AF-A0A6L7IT76-F1
#
_entry.id   AF-A0A6L7IT76-F1
#
_cell.length_a   1.000
_cell.length_b   1.000
_cell.length_c   1.000
_cell.angle_alpha   90.00
_cell.angle_beta   90.00
_cell.angle_gamma   90.00
#
_symmetry.space_group_name_H-M   'P 1'
#
loop_
_entity.id
_entity.type
_entity.pdbx_description
1 polymer ?
#
loop_
_entity_poly.entity_id
_entity_poly.type
_entity_poly.pdbx_seq_one_letter_code
_entity_poly.pdbx_strand_id
1 'polypeptide(L)'
;MAAPNEVAVRIMQHLVSHDGDNGHGYTQGSNRWGNGIRETLVVDGKAYSFAGGDRDCSSAVISAYEAAGVDCGGATYTGNMRRCMCSTGNFAWEPMSYVAQPGDVYLNERDHTAMCKTAVPDVLMQFSINENGGIVGGREGDQTGQESNTRPYYDYPWDGILRYAGNGSAPSWEAPDPGSSPTVPDLRYRVCSQAQGWLPEMVNHRDTSGSGDGYAGDGSPILYLAVDMPGWYQACTQHNGWLPAVRGYDANDLENGCAGDGSPVTGVRCYYETQHPDATGWLGIEYAVANVGCSFFANMVDTSDTSGYGDDYAGNGGVISAFRARLIVL
;
A
#
# COMPACT_ATOMS: atom_id res chain seq x y z
N MET A 1 14.21 -16.47 21.90
CA MET A 1 13.91 -15.54 20.79
C MET A 1 12.65 -14.81 21.19
N ALA A 2 12.68 -13.47 21.14
CA ALA A 2 11.52 -12.62 21.35
C ALA A 2 10.33 -13.03 20.46
N ALA A 3 9.11 -12.85 20.96
CA ALA A 3 7.91 -13.07 20.17
C ALA A 3 7.78 -12.00 19.06
N PRO A 4 7.12 -12.30 17.92
CA PRO A 4 7.04 -11.33 16.81
C PRO A 4 6.44 -9.97 17.20
N ASN A 5 5.43 -9.94 18.07
CA ASN A 5 4.89 -8.68 18.58
C ASN A 5 5.90 -7.90 19.45
N GLU A 6 6.72 -8.58 20.25
CA GLU A 6 7.78 -7.91 21.03
C GLU A 6 8.84 -7.30 20.11
N VAL A 7 9.17 -7.98 19.01
CA VAL A 7 10.07 -7.44 17.97
C VAL A 7 9.43 -6.22 17.31
N ALA A 8 8.16 -6.31 16.90
CA ALA A 8 7.44 -5.20 16.28
C ALA A 8 7.39 -3.98 17.20
N VAL A 9 7.13 -4.16 18.50
CA VAL A 9 7.18 -3.09 19.51
C VAL A 9 8.57 -2.44 19.58
N ARG A 10 9.64 -3.23 19.58
CA ARG A 10 11.01 -2.69 19.62
C ARG A 10 11.37 -1.94 18.33
N ILE A 11 10.93 -2.42 17.17
CA ILE A 11 11.12 -1.73 15.88
C ILE A 11 10.32 -0.42 15.86
N MET A 12 9.04 -0.44 16.24
CA MET A 12 8.24 0.77 16.34
C MET A 12 8.84 1.77 17.33
N GLN A 13 9.38 1.29 18.46
CA GLN A 13 10.07 2.13 19.42
C GLN A 13 11.32 2.79 18.84
N HIS A 14 12.10 2.05 18.05
CA HIS A 14 13.25 2.57 17.31
C HIS A 14 12.80 3.64 16.29
N LEU A 15 11.70 3.40 15.59
CA LEU A 15 11.18 4.36 14.59
C LEU A 15 10.68 5.67 15.21
N VAL A 16 10.17 5.64 16.44
CA VAL A 16 9.73 6.87 17.15
C VAL A 16 10.78 7.43 18.10
N SER A 17 12.00 6.86 18.15
CA SER A 17 13.11 7.41 18.91
C SER A 17 14.00 8.28 18.03
N HIS A 18 14.19 9.54 18.43
CA HIS A 18 14.97 10.54 17.69
C HIS A 18 16.48 10.42 17.95
N ASP A 19 17.08 9.23 17.83
CA ASP A 19 18.40 8.92 18.39
C ASP A 19 19.61 8.97 17.43
N GLY A 20 19.51 9.63 16.26
CA GLY A 20 20.70 9.75 15.39
C GLY A 20 20.67 10.77 14.25
N ASP A 21 19.56 10.95 13.55
CA ASP A 21 19.55 11.67 12.25
C ASP A 21 18.31 12.57 12.08
N ASN A 22 18.04 13.45 13.05
CA ASN A 22 16.79 14.24 13.19
C ASN A 22 15.52 13.43 13.45
N GLY A 23 15.59 12.09 13.48
CA GLY A 23 14.43 11.22 13.72
C GLY A 23 13.53 11.07 12.49
N HIS A 24 12.64 10.07 12.53
CA HIS A 24 11.72 9.77 11.44
C HIS A 24 10.51 10.71 11.47
N GLY A 25 10.26 11.40 10.36
CA GLY A 25 9.17 12.38 10.22
C GLY A 25 7.86 11.80 9.75
N TYR A 26 6.86 12.66 9.60
CA TYR A 26 5.56 12.31 9.04
C TYR A 26 5.43 12.71 7.58
N THR A 27 5.33 11.72 6.70
CA THR A 27 5.07 11.95 5.28
C THR A 27 3.96 11.03 4.74
N GLN A 28 2.93 11.60 4.11
CA GLN A 28 2.09 10.87 3.15
C GLN A 28 2.56 11.14 1.72
N GLY A 29 2.62 10.10 0.88
CA GLY A 29 3.10 10.17 -0.49
C GLY A 29 4.23 9.18 -0.78
N SER A 30 5.18 9.55 -1.64
CA SER A 30 6.26 8.67 -2.11
C SER A 30 7.16 8.11 -1.00
N ASN A 31 7.35 8.87 0.09
CA ASN A 31 8.27 8.49 1.17
C ASN A 31 7.56 7.89 2.38
N ARG A 32 6.25 7.61 2.31
CA ARG A 32 5.47 7.11 3.45
C ARG A 32 5.93 5.73 3.96
N TRP A 33 6.73 4.99 3.22
CA TRP A 33 7.26 3.69 3.62
C TRP A 33 8.74 3.74 4.07
N GLY A 34 9.34 4.92 4.05
CA GLY A 34 10.76 5.16 4.23
C GLY A 34 11.45 5.64 2.94
N ASN A 35 12.72 6.01 3.06
CA ASN A 35 13.52 6.64 2.00
C ASN A 35 14.48 5.67 1.28
N GLY A 36 14.27 4.36 1.48
CA GLY A 36 15.09 3.31 0.87
C GLY A 36 16.45 3.07 1.53
N ILE A 37 16.88 3.92 2.47
CA ILE A 37 18.04 3.64 3.32
C ILE A 37 17.60 2.61 4.37
N ARG A 38 18.39 1.57 4.60
CA ARG A 38 18.03 0.53 5.57
C ARG A 38 18.58 0.82 6.95
N GLU A 39 17.73 0.62 7.94
CA GLU A 39 18.11 0.53 9.34
C GLU A 39 18.11 -0.93 9.79
N THR A 40 18.86 -1.19 10.86
CA THR A 40 18.95 -2.54 11.45
C THR A 40 18.87 -2.45 12.96
N LEU A 41 17.95 -3.23 13.53
CA LEU A 41 17.81 -3.41 14.96
C LEU A 41 18.17 -4.86 15.33
N VAL A 42 19.07 -5.03 16.30
CA VAL A 42 19.42 -6.35 16.83
C VAL A 42 18.55 -6.64 18.05
N VAL A 43 17.69 -7.67 17.94
CA VAL A 43 16.82 -8.14 19.02
C VAL A 43 17.23 -9.57 19.36
N ASP A 44 17.66 -9.79 20.61
CA ASP A 44 18.11 -11.09 21.13
C ASP A 44 19.15 -11.79 20.24
N GLY A 45 20.05 -11.02 19.62
CA GLY A 45 21.11 -11.52 18.75
C GLY A 45 20.70 -11.77 17.29
N LYS A 46 19.42 -11.56 16.92
CA LYS A 46 18.95 -11.57 15.54
C LYS A 46 18.82 -10.15 15.01
N ALA A 47 19.37 -9.91 13.82
CA ALA A 47 19.23 -8.63 13.12
C ALA A 47 17.89 -8.59 12.36
N TYR A 48 17.17 -7.48 12.51
CA TYR A 48 15.95 -7.15 11.79
C TYR A 48 16.20 -5.87 11.00
N SER A 49 15.96 -5.90 9.69
CA SER A 49 16.23 -4.76 8.83
C SER A 49 14.95 -4.24 8.17
N PHE A 50 14.80 -2.93 8.16
CA PHE A 50 13.62 -2.22 7.66
C PHE A 50 14.05 -0.90 7.02
N ALA A 51 13.18 -0.32 6.20
CA ALA A 51 13.43 1.01 5.65
C ALA A 51 13.43 2.06 6.77
N GLY A 52 14.45 2.92 6.76
CA GLY A 52 14.52 4.15 7.52
C GLY A 52 13.81 5.29 6.79
N GLY A 53 13.77 6.46 7.43
CA GLY A 53 13.07 7.64 6.95
C GLY A 53 11.60 7.67 7.37
N ASP A 54 10.88 8.63 6.81
CA ASP A 54 9.53 8.98 7.23
C ASP A 54 8.51 7.87 7.07
N ARG A 55 7.45 7.97 7.87
CA ARG A 55 6.27 7.13 7.78
C ARG A 55 5.01 7.97 7.93
N ASP A 56 3.89 7.46 7.47
CA ASP A 56 2.59 7.88 8.01
C ASP A 56 2.13 6.96 9.15
N CYS A 57 0.96 7.26 9.72
CA CYS A 57 0.42 6.51 10.85
C CYS A 57 0.34 4.99 10.58
N SER A 58 -0.24 4.61 9.44
CA SER A 58 -0.48 3.20 9.08
C SER A 58 0.77 2.45 8.66
N SER A 59 1.57 3.06 7.79
CA SER A 59 2.81 2.48 7.27
C SER A 59 3.81 2.22 8.39
N ALA A 60 3.87 3.07 9.42
CA ALA A 60 4.74 2.83 10.59
C ALA A 60 4.40 1.51 11.30
N VAL A 61 3.11 1.30 11.58
CA VAL A 61 2.62 0.08 12.24
C VAL A 61 2.82 -1.15 11.36
N ILE A 62 2.46 -1.04 10.07
CA ILE A 62 2.57 -2.15 9.11
C ILE A 62 4.03 -2.56 8.93
N SER A 63 4.93 -1.59 8.68
CA SER A 63 6.36 -1.86 8.52
C SER A 63 6.99 -2.48 9.77
N ALA A 64 6.59 -2.06 10.98
CA ALA A 64 7.10 -2.65 12.22
C ALA A 64 6.71 -4.13 12.34
N TYR A 65 5.47 -4.49 12.00
CA TYR A 65 4.99 -5.87 12.04
C TYR A 65 5.58 -6.74 10.93
N GLU A 66 5.65 -6.24 9.70
CA GLU A 66 6.22 -6.98 8.58
C GLU A 66 7.71 -7.22 8.77
N ALA A 67 8.46 -6.23 9.28
CA ALA A 67 9.86 -6.40 9.65
C ALA A 67 10.04 -7.43 10.78
N ALA A 68 9.06 -7.57 11.66
CA ALA A 68 9.03 -8.62 12.69
C ALA A 68 8.61 -10.00 12.14
N GLY A 69 8.24 -10.10 10.86
CA GLY A 69 7.80 -11.33 10.21
C GLY A 69 6.32 -11.66 10.43
N VAL A 70 5.49 -10.66 10.71
CA VAL A 70 4.03 -10.83 10.87
C VAL A 70 3.32 -10.38 9.59
N ASP A 71 2.47 -11.26 9.05
CA ASP A 71 1.66 -10.94 7.87
C ASP A 71 0.49 -9.99 8.24
N CYS A 72 0.46 -8.83 7.57
CA CYS A 72 -0.55 -7.79 7.70
C CYS A 72 -1.68 -7.92 6.66
N GLY A 73 -1.67 -8.94 5.81
CA GLY A 73 -2.75 -9.27 4.87
C GLY A 73 -2.90 -8.27 3.72
N GLY A 74 -1.81 -7.60 3.33
CA GLY A 74 -1.83 -6.55 2.30
C GLY A 74 -2.48 -5.24 2.76
N ALA A 75 -2.48 -4.95 4.06
CA ALA A 75 -2.86 -3.64 4.57
C ALA A 75 -1.92 -2.56 4.02
N THR A 76 -2.46 -1.41 3.62
CA THR A 76 -1.68 -0.32 3.01
C THR A 76 -2.05 1.06 3.55
N TYR A 77 -3.20 1.22 4.20
CA TYR A 77 -3.64 2.46 4.84
C TYR A 77 -4.65 2.16 5.96
N THR A 78 -4.92 3.13 6.83
CA THR A 78 -5.80 2.97 8.01
C THR A 78 -7.12 2.27 7.69
N GLY A 79 -7.79 2.63 6.59
CA GLY A 79 -9.10 2.10 6.23
C GLY A 79 -9.17 0.67 5.70
N ASN A 80 -8.03 0.02 5.43
CA ASN A 80 -8.02 -1.41 5.13
C ASN A 80 -7.33 -2.26 6.19
N MET A 81 -6.68 -1.65 7.20
CA MET A 81 -5.93 -2.37 8.24
C MET A 81 -6.78 -3.42 8.95
N ARG A 82 -7.98 -3.08 9.41
CA ARG A 82 -8.83 -4.04 10.13
C ARG A 82 -9.15 -5.27 9.30
N ARG A 83 -9.69 -5.06 8.08
CA ARG A 83 -10.08 -6.15 7.18
C ARG A 83 -8.88 -7.03 6.84
N CYS A 84 -7.76 -6.42 6.43
CA CYS A 84 -6.57 -7.12 5.96
C CYS A 84 -5.86 -7.85 7.11
N MET A 85 -5.57 -7.17 8.21
CA MET A 85 -4.80 -7.76 9.33
C MET A 85 -5.60 -8.84 10.07
N CYS A 86 -6.93 -8.69 10.22
CA CYS A 86 -7.74 -9.78 10.78
C CYS A 86 -7.85 -10.99 9.85
N SER A 87 -7.78 -10.81 8.53
CA SER A 87 -7.91 -11.92 7.58
C SER A 87 -6.77 -12.94 7.66
N THR A 88 -5.61 -12.55 8.20
CA THR A 88 -4.45 -13.44 8.36
C THR A 88 -4.56 -14.36 9.58
N GLY A 89 -5.48 -14.06 10.51
CA GLY A 89 -5.56 -14.73 11.81
C GLY A 89 -4.48 -14.29 12.82
N ASN A 90 -3.53 -13.43 12.42
CA ASN A 90 -2.54 -12.84 13.34
C ASN A 90 -3.16 -11.80 14.27
N PHE A 91 -4.29 -11.19 13.88
CA PHE A 91 -4.96 -10.14 14.64
C PHE A 91 -6.44 -10.45 14.86
N ALA A 92 -6.95 -10.01 16.01
CA ALA A 92 -8.37 -10.03 16.36
C ALA A 92 -8.86 -8.60 16.58
N TRP A 93 -10.09 -8.31 16.17
CA TRP A 93 -10.72 -7.02 16.43
C TRP A 93 -11.36 -7.01 17.81
N GLU A 94 -10.97 -6.05 18.64
CA GLU A 94 -11.49 -5.84 19.98
C GLU A 94 -12.14 -4.44 20.10
N PRO A 95 -13.22 -4.29 20.88
CA PRO A 95 -13.80 -2.97 21.17
C PRO A 95 -12.87 -2.14 22.05
N MET A 96 -13.06 -0.82 22.10
CA MET A 96 -12.28 0.09 22.96
C MET A 96 -12.37 -0.20 24.47
N SER A 97 -13.30 -1.04 24.92
CA SER A 97 -13.33 -1.53 26.31
C SER A 97 -12.24 -2.55 26.62
N TYR A 98 -11.55 -3.08 25.62
CA TYR A 98 -10.41 -3.97 25.77
C TYR A 98 -9.18 -3.18 26.23
N VAL A 99 -8.41 -3.77 27.15
CA VAL A 99 -7.18 -3.16 27.66
C VAL A 99 -6.03 -3.57 26.75
N ALA A 100 -5.60 -2.64 25.87
CA ALA A 100 -4.50 -2.86 24.95
C ALA A 100 -3.23 -3.33 25.66
N GLN A 101 -2.55 -4.29 25.05
CA GLN A 101 -1.24 -4.79 25.46
C GLN A 101 -0.16 -4.25 24.51
N PRO A 102 1.13 -4.26 24.91
CA PRO A 102 2.22 -3.91 24.00
C PRO A 102 2.14 -4.66 22.67
N GLY A 103 2.12 -3.90 21.57
CA GLY A 103 1.93 -4.38 20.21
C GLY A 103 0.50 -4.21 19.69
N ASP A 104 -0.51 -4.22 20.54
CA ASP A 104 -1.89 -3.98 20.09
C ASP A 104 -2.02 -2.58 19.47
N VAL A 105 -2.87 -2.46 18.46
CA VAL A 105 -2.94 -1.27 17.61
C VAL A 105 -4.29 -0.59 17.80
N TYR A 106 -4.26 0.65 18.28
CA TYR A 106 -5.42 1.54 18.27
C TYR A 106 -5.69 1.98 16.84
N LEU A 107 -6.93 1.81 16.37
CA LEU A 107 -7.31 2.11 15.00
C LEU A 107 -8.57 2.98 14.98
N ASN A 108 -8.46 4.12 14.31
CA ASN A 108 -9.57 4.78 13.67
C ASN A 108 -9.45 4.45 12.18
N GLU A 109 -10.43 3.72 11.63
CA GLU A 109 -10.40 3.19 10.27
C GLU A 109 -10.42 4.32 9.21
N ARG A 110 -10.58 5.58 9.61
CA ARG A 110 -10.56 6.74 8.70
C ARG A 110 -9.27 7.54 8.79
N ASP A 111 -8.85 7.92 9.99
CA ASP A 111 -7.99 9.08 10.20
C ASP A 111 -6.63 8.76 10.85
N HIS A 112 -6.53 7.75 11.73
CA HIS A 112 -5.30 7.54 12.50
C HIS A 112 -5.12 6.13 13.06
N THR A 113 -3.86 5.75 13.29
CA THR A 113 -3.51 4.53 14.01
C THR A 113 -2.24 4.71 14.84
N ALA A 114 -2.17 4.00 15.96
CA ALA A 114 -1.04 4.04 16.89
C ALA A 114 -0.83 2.67 17.56
N MET A 115 0.44 2.32 17.82
CA MET A 115 0.78 1.07 18.49
C MET A 115 0.92 1.28 20.00
N CYS A 116 0.32 0.40 20.81
CA CYS A 116 0.51 0.38 22.26
C CYS A 116 1.95 -0.07 22.59
N LYS A 117 2.63 0.71 23.43
CA LYS A 117 3.99 0.44 23.94
C LYS A 117 3.95 -0.23 25.30
N THR A 118 3.12 0.28 26.20
CA THR A 118 2.91 -0.24 27.56
C THR A 118 1.43 -0.17 27.88
N ALA A 119 0.90 -1.19 28.58
CA ALA A 119 -0.50 -1.18 29.02
C ALA A 119 -0.71 -0.32 30.28
N VAL A 120 0.30 -0.24 31.16
CA VAL A 120 0.24 0.51 32.43
C VAL A 120 1.57 1.23 32.72
N PRO A 121 1.61 2.58 32.69
CA PRO A 121 0.58 3.44 32.12
C PRO A 121 0.38 3.13 30.63
N ASP A 122 -0.81 3.40 30.09
CA ASP A 122 -1.05 3.26 28.66
C ASP A 122 -0.27 4.32 27.89
N VAL A 123 0.60 3.87 26.99
CA VAL A 123 1.51 4.70 26.21
C VAL A 123 1.47 4.24 24.77
N LEU A 124 1.33 5.19 23.85
CA LEU A 124 1.24 4.97 22.41
C LEU A 124 2.52 5.41 21.71
N MET A 125 2.87 4.72 20.64
CA MET A 125 3.88 5.10 19.65
C MET A 125 3.17 5.39 18.33
N GLN A 126 3.47 6.54 17.73
CA GLN A 126 2.72 6.99 16.56
C GLN A 126 3.51 7.93 15.65
N PHE A 127 3.04 7.99 14.41
CA PHE A 127 3.34 9.00 13.42
C PHE A 127 2.03 9.77 13.17
N SER A 128 2.00 11.09 13.40
CA SER A 128 0.73 11.82 13.56
C SER A 128 0.41 12.77 12.40
N ILE A 129 1.24 13.83 12.25
CA ILE A 129 1.06 14.93 11.31
C ILE A 129 2.44 15.57 11.07
N ASN A 130 2.60 16.26 9.95
CA ASN A 130 3.82 16.97 9.59
C ASN A 130 3.98 18.29 10.34
N GLU A 131 5.09 18.99 10.08
CA GLU A 131 5.46 20.25 10.73
C GLU A 131 4.49 21.41 10.48
N ASN A 132 3.65 21.31 9.45
CA ASN A 132 2.62 22.29 9.13
C ASN A 132 1.27 21.97 9.80
N GLY A 133 1.22 20.92 10.61
CA GLY A 133 -0.01 20.41 11.24
C GLY A 133 -0.95 19.70 10.26
N GLY A 134 -0.46 19.32 9.08
CA GLY A 134 -1.19 18.63 8.04
C GLY A 134 -0.69 17.21 7.81
N ILE A 135 -1.29 16.53 6.84
CA ILE A 135 -0.93 15.15 6.47
C ILE A 135 -0.10 15.05 5.18
N VAL A 136 -0.05 16.13 4.39
CA VAL A 136 0.69 16.22 3.12
C VAL A 136 1.48 17.51 3.04
N GLY A 137 2.51 17.53 2.19
CA GLY A 137 3.30 18.74 1.91
C GLY A 137 4.31 19.11 2.99
N GLY A 138 4.65 18.17 3.88
CA GLY A 138 5.72 18.32 4.86
C GLY A 138 7.10 18.06 4.26
N ARG A 139 8.14 18.33 5.04
CA ARG A 139 9.53 18.00 4.67
C ARG A 139 9.94 16.65 5.25
N GLU A 140 10.93 16.01 4.65
CA GLU A 140 11.45 14.73 5.13
C GLU A 140 12.25 14.89 6.44
N GLY A 141 12.10 13.91 7.35
CA GLY A 141 12.66 13.88 8.70
C GLY A 141 11.70 14.51 9.72
N ASP A 142 11.97 14.39 11.02
CA ASP A 142 11.11 15.05 12.01
C ASP A 142 11.55 16.49 12.26
N GLN A 143 10.76 17.47 11.80
CA GLN A 143 11.10 18.89 12.01
C GLN A 143 10.63 19.45 13.34
N THR A 144 9.70 18.77 14.02
CA THR A 144 9.08 19.28 15.25
C THR A 144 9.50 18.54 16.50
N GLY A 145 10.14 17.38 16.36
CA GLY A 145 10.35 16.43 17.45
C GLY A 145 9.04 15.76 17.90
N GLN A 146 7.98 15.86 17.11
CA GLN A 146 6.63 15.40 17.44
C GLN A 146 5.91 14.70 16.28
N GLU A 147 6.49 14.68 15.08
CA GLU A 147 5.86 14.07 13.92
C GLU A 147 5.75 12.55 14.09
N SER A 148 6.81 11.95 14.63
CA SER A 148 6.80 10.66 15.32
C SER A 148 7.01 10.89 16.81
N ASN A 149 6.33 10.13 17.67
CA ASN A 149 6.53 10.28 19.12
C ASN A 149 6.05 9.05 19.90
N THR A 150 6.50 9.02 21.16
CA THR A 150 5.86 8.25 22.22
C THR A 150 5.09 9.20 23.12
N ARG A 151 3.82 8.91 23.41
CA ARG A 151 2.99 9.73 24.33
C ARG A 151 2.06 8.89 25.18
N PRO A 152 1.66 9.35 26.38
CA PRO A 152 0.57 8.73 27.12
C PRO A 152 -0.70 8.63 26.27
N TYR A 153 -1.52 7.62 26.55
CA TYR A 153 -2.84 7.49 25.96
C TYR A 153 -3.61 8.81 26.02
N TYR A 154 -4.36 9.06 24.95
CA TYR A 154 -5.22 10.21 24.83
C TYR A 154 -6.52 9.79 24.18
N ASP A 155 -7.58 10.48 24.58
CA ASP A 155 -8.89 10.25 24.01
C ASP A 155 -8.93 10.78 22.57
N TYR A 156 -9.21 9.86 21.65
CA TYR A 156 -9.38 10.07 20.22
C TYR A 156 -10.56 9.19 19.80
N PRO A 157 -11.32 9.51 18.74
CA PRO A 157 -12.44 8.67 18.29
C PRO A 157 -11.97 7.33 17.68
N TRP A 158 -11.29 6.51 18.45
CA TRP A 158 -10.85 5.17 18.07
C TRP A 158 -12.06 4.27 17.82
N ASP A 159 -12.08 3.58 16.67
CA ASP A 159 -13.13 2.63 16.34
C ASP A 159 -12.95 1.31 17.11
N GLY A 160 -11.69 0.95 17.41
CA GLY A 160 -11.35 -0.23 18.19
C GLY A 160 -9.86 -0.53 18.19
N ILE A 161 -9.53 -1.75 18.60
CA ILE A 161 -8.17 -2.22 18.81
C ILE A 161 -7.95 -3.48 17.97
N LEU A 162 -6.91 -3.47 17.13
CA LEU A 162 -6.37 -4.68 16.53
C LEU A 162 -5.45 -5.35 17.55
N ARG A 163 -5.97 -6.37 18.23
CA ARG A 163 -5.21 -7.17 19.17
C ARG A 163 -4.35 -8.18 18.43
N TYR A 164 -3.05 -8.22 18.72
CA TYR A 164 -2.19 -9.29 18.22
C TYR A 164 -2.57 -10.62 18.88
N ALA A 165 -3.07 -11.57 18.08
CA ALA A 165 -3.52 -12.88 18.52
C ALA A 165 -2.45 -13.97 18.33
N GLY A 166 -1.45 -13.75 17.47
CA GLY A 166 -0.36 -14.71 17.22
C GLY A 166 -0.79 -16.06 16.66
N ASN A 167 -2.03 -16.18 16.18
CA ASN A 167 -2.65 -17.44 15.75
C ASN A 167 -2.56 -17.69 14.23
N GLY A 168 -2.10 -16.70 13.46
CA GLY A 168 -1.80 -16.87 12.05
C GLY A 168 -0.43 -17.51 11.86
N SER A 169 -0.25 -18.26 10.78
CA SER A 169 1.08 -18.75 10.44
C SER A 169 2.01 -17.56 10.23
N ALA A 170 3.29 -17.72 10.54
CA ALA A 170 4.33 -16.93 9.89
C ALA A 170 4.01 -16.91 8.39
N PRO A 171 4.18 -15.77 7.72
CA PRO A 171 3.80 -15.65 6.33
C PRO A 171 4.27 -16.87 5.53
N SER A 172 3.45 -17.36 4.62
CA SER A 172 3.94 -18.25 3.56
C SER A 172 4.72 -17.42 2.54
N TRP A 173 5.75 -16.73 3.00
CA TRP A 173 6.93 -16.41 2.23
C TRP A 173 8.08 -17.04 3.02
N GLU A 174 8.67 -18.09 2.46
CA GLU A 174 9.97 -18.53 2.95
C GLU A 174 10.93 -17.33 2.83
N ALA A 175 11.71 -17.07 3.87
CA ALA A 175 12.85 -16.17 3.73
C ALA A 175 13.69 -16.69 2.55
N PRO A 176 13.99 -15.88 1.51
CA PRO A 176 14.68 -16.39 0.35
C PRO A 176 16.03 -16.96 0.74
N ASP A 177 16.35 -18.12 0.18
CA ASP A 177 17.73 -18.60 0.10
C ASP A 177 18.54 -17.49 -0.58
N PRO A 178 19.70 -17.05 -0.05
CA PRO A 178 20.53 -15.98 -0.63
C PRO A 178 21.05 -16.21 -2.07
N GLY A 179 20.50 -17.18 -2.81
CA GLY A 179 20.80 -17.49 -4.20
C GLY A 179 19.61 -17.62 -5.17
N SER A 180 18.36 -17.40 -4.76
CA SER A 180 17.19 -17.48 -5.68
C SER A 180 16.82 -16.13 -6.30
N SER A 181 16.57 -16.11 -7.61
CA SER A 181 16.05 -14.93 -8.34
C SER A 181 14.70 -14.46 -7.76
N PRO A 182 14.42 -13.14 -7.75
CA PRO A 182 13.21 -12.61 -7.17
C PRO A 182 11.94 -13.12 -7.88
N THR A 183 10.99 -13.65 -7.12
CA THR A 183 9.66 -14.02 -7.62
C THR A 183 8.78 -12.76 -7.67
N VAL A 184 8.43 -12.33 -8.87
CA VAL A 184 7.49 -11.22 -9.10
C VAL A 184 6.07 -11.68 -8.74
N PRO A 185 5.34 -10.97 -7.86
CA PRO A 185 3.99 -11.35 -7.46
C PRO A 185 2.97 -11.12 -8.59
N ASP A 186 1.86 -11.85 -8.52
CA ASP A 186 0.75 -11.69 -9.45
C ASP A 186 -0.01 -10.37 -9.22
N LEU A 187 -0.31 -9.65 -10.29
CA LEU A 187 -1.14 -8.45 -10.28
C LEU A 187 -2.59 -8.79 -10.62
N ARG A 188 -3.55 -8.32 -9.83
CA ARG A 188 -4.99 -8.45 -10.16
C ARG A 188 -5.58 -7.12 -10.60
N TYR A 189 -6.43 -7.14 -11.62
CA TYR A 189 -7.14 -5.94 -12.08
C TYR A 189 -8.42 -6.28 -12.83
N ARG A 190 -9.30 -5.31 -12.99
CA ARG A 190 -10.52 -5.42 -13.80
C ARG A 190 -10.97 -4.07 -14.34
N VAL A 191 -11.83 -4.11 -15.34
CA VAL A 191 -12.39 -2.91 -15.96
C VAL A 191 -13.92 -3.00 -16.01
N CYS A 192 -14.58 -1.85 -15.92
CA CYS A 192 -16.00 -1.71 -16.21
C CYS A 192 -16.16 -1.19 -17.63
N SER A 193 -16.74 -2.00 -18.51
CA SER A 193 -17.01 -1.61 -19.90
C SER A 193 -18.40 -0.98 -20.04
N GLN A 194 -18.57 -0.14 -21.06
CA GLN A 194 -19.86 0.46 -21.37
C GLN A 194 -20.91 -0.61 -21.77
N ALA A 195 -20.49 -1.69 -22.42
CA ALA A 195 -21.41 -2.70 -22.93
C ALA A 195 -21.86 -3.71 -21.85
N GLN A 196 -20.97 -4.10 -20.94
CA GLN A 196 -21.19 -5.24 -20.05
C GLN A 196 -21.03 -4.91 -18.56
N GLY A 197 -20.59 -3.70 -18.22
CA GLY A 197 -20.24 -3.35 -16.85
C GLY A 197 -18.93 -4.00 -16.44
N TRP A 198 -18.79 -4.37 -15.16
CA TRP A 198 -17.58 -5.01 -14.64
C TRP A 198 -17.31 -6.35 -15.32
N LEU A 199 -16.19 -6.41 -16.04
CA LEU A 199 -15.69 -7.62 -16.68
C LEU A 199 -14.98 -8.53 -15.65
N PRO A 200 -14.75 -9.81 -15.99
CA PRO A 200 -13.98 -10.73 -15.16
C PRO A 200 -12.60 -10.19 -14.77
N GLU A 201 -12.11 -10.63 -13.62
CA GLU A 201 -10.79 -10.24 -13.10
C GLU A 201 -9.68 -10.84 -13.96
N MET A 202 -8.65 -10.04 -14.21
CA MET A 202 -7.39 -10.45 -14.84
C MET A 202 -6.35 -10.69 -13.76
N VAL A 203 -5.51 -11.71 -13.97
CA VAL A 203 -4.29 -11.97 -13.17
C VAL A 203 -3.09 -11.88 -14.11
N ASN A 204 -2.29 -10.82 -14.01
CA ASN A 204 -1.32 -10.45 -15.04
C ASN A 204 -2.01 -10.44 -16.42
N HIS A 205 -1.42 -11.06 -17.44
CA HIS A 205 -2.05 -11.24 -18.77
C HIS A 205 -2.94 -12.49 -18.86
N ARG A 206 -3.44 -13.02 -17.74
CA ARG A 206 -4.32 -14.20 -17.73
C ARG A 206 -5.75 -13.79 -17.36
N ASP A 207 -6.66 -13.99 -18.30
CA ASP A 207 -8.10 -13.90 -18.04
C ASP A 207 -8.59 -15.11 -17.24
N THR A 208 -9.30 -14.84 -16.14
CA THR A 208 -9.86 -15.86 -15.25
C THR A 208 -11.17 -16.47 -15.75
N SER A 209 -11.84 -15.83 -16.72
CA SER A 209 -13.09 -16.34 -17.33
C SER A 209 -12.87 -17.36 -18.45
N GLY A 210 -11.63 -17.48 -18.94
CA GLY A 210 -11.25 -18.48 -19.94
C GLY A 210 -11.49 -18.07 -21.39
N SER A 211 -11.72 -16.78 -21.69
CA SER A 211 -11.80 -16.28 -23.07
C SER A 211 -10.49 -16.46 -23.84
N GLY A 212 -9.36 -16.48 -23.12
CA GLY A 212 -8.02 -16.63 -23.69
C GLY A 212 -7.36 -15.29 -24.06
N ASP A 213 -8.04 -14.17 -23.82
CA ASP A 213 -7.49 -12.84 -24.08
C ASP A 213 -6.46 -12.43 -23.01
N GLY A 214 -5.42 -11.71 -23.44
CA GLY A 214 -4.32 -11.25 -22.59
C GLY A 214 -4.56 -9.89 -21.91
N TYR A 215 -5.81 -9.43 -21.86
CA TYR A 215 -6.19 -8.09 -21.42
C TYR A 215 -7.64 -8.06 -20.88
N ALA A 216 -7.96 -7.02 -20.10
CA ALA A 216 -9.33 -6.71 -19.70
C ALA A 216 -9.96 -5.75 -20.72
N GLY A 217 -11.04 -6.16 -21.38
CA GLY A 217 -11.77 -5.34 -22.34
C GLY A 217 -12.64 -6.18 -23.28
N ASP A 218 -13.73 -5.61 -23.77
CA ASP A 218 -14.67 -6.27 -24.70
C ASP A 218 -14.79 -5.51 -26.04
N GLY A 219 -13.89 -4.57 -26.28
CA GLY A 219 -13.88 -3.68 -27.45
C GLY A 219 -14.80 -2.47 -27.33
N SER A 220 -15.65 -2.40 -26.29
CA SER A 220 -16.41 -1.19 -25.95
C SER A 220 -15.60 -0.25 -25.04
N PRO A 221 -15.99 1.03 -24.92
CA PRO A 221 -15.31 1.97 -24.04
C PRO A 221 -15.20 1.49 -22.59
N ILE A 222 -14.02 1.63 -21.99
CA ILE A 222 -13.82 1.44 -20.54
C ILE A 222 -14.32 2.70 -19.82
N LEU A 223 -15.09 2.51 -18.75
CA LEU A 223 -15.65 3.56 -17.90
C LEU A 223 -14.99 3.63 -16.52
N TYR A 224 -14.54 2.48 -15.99
CA TYR A 224 -13.82 2.38 -14.73
C TYR A 224 -12.70 1.35 -14.81
N LEU A 225 -11.62 1.60 -14.08
CA LEU A 225 -10.47 0.71 -13.90
C LEU A 225 -10.28 0.44 -12.41
N ALA A 226 -10.02 -0.80 -12.01
CA ALA A 226 -9.63 -1.15 -10.65
C ALA A 226 -8.39 -2.04 -10.69
N VAL A 227 -7.35 -1.68 -9.94
CA VAL A 227 -6.08 -2.41 -9.88
C VAL A 227 -5.75 -2.73 -8.43
N ASP A 228 -5.54 -4.01 -8.13
CA ASP A 228 -5.17 -4.51 -6.81
C ASP A 228 -3.64 -4.53 -6.69
N MET A 229 -3.08 -3.39 -6.29
CA MET A 229 -1.64 -3.28 -6.08
C MET A 229 -1.29 -2.29 -4.97
N PRO A 230 -0.17 -2.52 -4.27
CA PRO A 230 0.52 -1.47 -3.56
C PRO A 230 0.97 -0.36 -4.52
N GLY A 231 0.59 0.88 -4.24
CA GLY A 231 0.82 2.02 -5.11
C GLY A 231 -0.45 2.81 -5.38
N TRP A 232 -0.54 3.40 -6.57
CA TRP A 232 -1.73 4.14 -7.01
C TRP A 232 -1.95 4.01 -8.52
N TYR A 233 -3.21 4.20 -8.93
CA TYR A 233 -3.59 4.29 -10.33
C TYR A 233 -4.61 5.42 -10.55
N GLN A 234 -4.66 5.94 -11.76
CA GLN A 234 -5.46 7.12 -12.11
C GLN A 234 -6.01 6.96 -13.52
N ALA A 235 -7.22 7.48 -13.74
CA ALA A 235 -7.84 7.53 -15.06
C ALA A 235 -8.05 8.98 -15.49
N CYS A 236 -7.79 9.26 -16.77
CA CYS A 236 -8.26 10.43 -17.46
C CYS A 236 -9.57 10.07 -18.16
N THR A 237 -10.63 10.85 -17.97
CA THR A 237 -11.94 10.61 -18.58
C THR A 237 -12.30 11.73 -19.56
N GLN A 238 -13.23 11.45 -20.47
CA GLN A 238 -13.73 12.46 -21.41
C GLN A 238 -14.41 13.64 -20.71
N HIS A 239 -15.08 13.42 -19.57
CA HIS A 239 -15.82 14.47 -18.89
C HIS A 239 -14.90 15.35 -18.05
N ASN A 240 -14.12 14.75 -17.15
CA ASN A 240 -13.42 15.47 -16.09
C ASN A 240 -11.90 15.51 -16.27
N GLY A 241 -11.36 14.88 -17.32
CA GLY A 241 -9.92 14.74 -17.47
C GLY A 241 -9.36 13.84 -16.37
N TRP A 242 -8.17 14.17 -15.86
CA TRP A 242 -7.50 13.41 -14.80
C TRP A 242 -8.27 13.49 -13.48
N LEU A 243 -8.82 12.35 -13.05
CA LEU A 243 -9.49 12.18 -11.75
C LEU A 243 -8.48 11.98 -10.62
N PRO A 244 -8.84 12.09 -9.33
CA PRO A 244 -7.94 11.75 -8.23
C PRO A 244 -7.35 10.33 -8.34
N ALA A 245 -6.15 10.14 -7.80
CA ALA A 245 -5.51 8.84 -7.76
C ALA A 245 -6.21 7.90 -6.76
N VAL A 246 -6.32 6.63 -7.15
CA VAL A 246 -6.97 5.57 -6.38
C VAL A 246 -5.93 4.58 -5.89
N ARG A 247 -6.08 4.16 -4.62
CA ARG A 247 -5.19 3.20 -3.94
C ARG A 247 -5.91 1.93 -3.49
N GLY A 248 -7.24 1.92 -3.56
CA GLY A 248 -8.07 0.78 -3.19
C GLY A 248 -8.41 -0.12 -4.38
N TYR A 249 -9.01 -1.26 -4.06
CA TYR A 249 -9.54 -2.22 -5.02
C TYR A 249 -10.91 -2.73 -4.56
N ASP A 250 -11.98 -2.09 -5.03
CA ASP A 250 -13.36 -2.49 -4.80
C ASP A 250 -14.29 -1.91 -5.90
N ALA A 251 -14.92 -2.78 -6.69
CA ALA A 251 -15.83 -2.38 -7.77
C ALA A 251 -17.15 -1.77 -7.27
N ASN A 252 -17.44 -1.94 -5.98
CA ASN A 252 -18.63 -1.37 -5.36
C ASN A 252 -18.35 0.01 -4.76
N ASP A 253 -17.08 0.41 -4.62
CA ASP A 253 -16.65 1.73 -4.15
C ASP A 253 -16.12 2.54 -5.33
N LEU A 254 -17.00 3.33 -5.94
CA LEU A 254 -16.66 4.20 -7.08
C LEU A 254 -15.86 5.45 -6.67
N GLU A 255 -15.63 5.68 -5.38
CA GLU A 255 -14.88 6.83 -4.87
C GLU A 255 -13.43 6.46 -4.55
N ASN A 256 -13.20 5.32 -3.88
CA ASN A 256 -11.86 4.92 -3.42
C ASN A 256 -11.43 3.52 -3.90
N GLY A 257 -12.32 2.77 -4.55
CA GLY A 257 -12.07 1.38 -4.99
C GLY A 257 -11.79 1.21 -6.48
N CYS A 258 -12.07 2.23 -7.30
CA CYS A 258 -11.77 2.25 -8.73
C CYS A 258 -11.64 3.67 -9.29
N ALA A 259 -10.91 3.82 -10.40
CA ALA A 259 -10.72 5.09 -11.09
C ALA A 259 -11.67 5.18 -12.29
N GLY A 260 -12.53 6.21 -12.29
CA GLY A 260 -13.49 6.49 -13.36
C GLY A 260 -14.64 7.35 -12.85
N ASP A 261 -15.41 7.93 -13.77
CA ASP A 261 -16.59 8.76 -13.46
C ASP A 261 -17.84 8.36 -14.26
N GLY A 262 -17.79 7.20 -14.91
CA GLY A 262 -18.86 6.69 -15.78
C GLY A 262 -18.81 7.23 -17.20
N SER A 263 -17.88 8.14 -17.53
CA SER A 263 -17.58 8.53 -18.90
C SER A 263 -16.36 7.77 -19.45
N PRO A 264 -16.20 7.70 -20.79
CA PRO A 264 -15.10 6.94 -21.39
C PRO A 264 -13.72 7.39 -20.93
N VAL A 265 -12.89 6.42 -20.56
CA VAL A 265 -11.48 6.61 -20.19
C VAL A 265 -10.64 6.87 -21.45
N THR A 266 -9.74 7.84 -21.36
CA THR A 266 -8.87 8.30 -22.47
C THR A 266 -7.38 8.26 -22.15
N GLY A 267 -7.03 8.03 -20.89
CA GLY A 267 -5.66 7.83 -20.44
C GLY A 267 -5.60 7.13 -19.08
N VAL A 268 -4.51 6.42 -18.81
CA VAL A 268 -4.28 5.71 -17.55
C VAL A 268 -2.87 5.99 -17.04
N ARG A 269 -2.73 6.21 -15.72
CA ARG A 269 -1.45 6.20 -15.01
C ARG A 269 -1.46 5.13 -13.94
N CYS A 270 -0.34 4.47 -13.77
CA CYS A 270 -0.14 3.55 -12.68
C CYS A 270 1.27 3.75 -12.11
N TYR A 271 1.41 3.55 -10.81
CA TYR A 271 2.69 3.54 -10.13
C TYR A 271 2.66 2.45 -9.07
N TYR A 272 3.64 1.55 -9.12
CA TYR A 272 3.76 0.48 -8.15
C TYR A 272 4.71 0.88 -7.00
N GLU A 273 4.24 0.75 -5.77
CA GLU A 273 5.07 0.97 -4.58
C GLU A 273 5.66 -0.39 -4.15
N THR A 274 6.95 -0.64 -4.44
CA THR A 274 7.60 -1.90 -4.04
C THR A 274 7.58 -2.09 -2.54
N GLN A 275 6.89 -3.12 -2.04
CA GLN A 275 6.73 -3.38 -0.61
C GLN A 275 7.94 -4.10 0.02
N HIS A 276 8.58 -5.03 -0.73
CA HIS A 276 9.65 -5.88 -0.20
C HIS A 276 10.85 -5.97 -1.16
N PRO A 277 11.56 -4.86 -1.43
CA PRO A 277 12.60 -4.83 -2.45
C PRO A 277 13.76 -5.81 -2.21
N ASP A 278 13.97 -6.28 -0.98
CA ASP A 278 14.99 -7.30 -0.69
C ASP A 278 14.62 -8.70 -1.16
N ALA A 279 13.33 -9.01 -1.18
CA ALA A 279 12.83 -10.32 -1.59
C ALA A 279 12.51 -10.34 -3.09
N THR A 280 11.97 -9.24 -3.60
CA THR A 280 11.46 -9.15 -4.98
C THR A 280 12.34 -8.35 -5.92
N GLY A 281 13.40 -7.72 -5.44
CA GLY A 281 14.01 -6.60 -6.15
C GLY A 281 13.05 -5.40 -6.22
N TRP A 282 13.52 -4.30 -6.81
CA TRP A 282 12.63 -3.21 -7.18
C TRP A 282 11.68 -3.68 -8.26
N LEU A 283 10.38 -3.51 -8.01
CA LEU A 283 9.33 -3.84 -8.95
C LEU A 283 8.68 -2.56 -9.46
N GLY A 284 8.20 -2.63 -10.70
CA GLY A 284 7.34 -1.63 -11.30
C GLY A 284 6.13 -2.28 -11.94
N ILE A 285 5.07 -1.50 -12.17
CA ILE A 285 3.94 -1.97 -12.98
C ILE A 285 4.22 -1.69 -14.46
N GLU A 286 4.28 -2.75 -15.26
CA GLU A 286 4.24 -2.66 -16.71
C GLU A 286 2.77 -2.71 -17.17
N TYR A 287 2.30 -1.70 -17.90
CA TYR A 287 0.90 -1.64 -18.35
C TYR A 287 0.75 -1.00 -19.73
N ALA A 288 -0.34 -1.31 -20.41
CA ALA A 288 -0.69 -0.69 -21.68
C ALA A 288 -2.21 -0.61 -21.89
N VAL A 289 -2.62 0.31 -22.75
CA VAL A 289 -4.01 0.49 -23.17
C VAL A 289 -4.15 0.34 -24.69
N ALA A 290 -5.36 0.05 -25.16
CA ALA A 290 -5.70 0.10 -26.57
C ALA A 290 -6.95 0.96 -26.79
N ASN A 291 -6.91 1.84 -27.79
CA ASN A 291 -8.11 2.57 -28.20
C ASN A 291 -9.13 1.64 -28.85
N VAL A 292 -10.40 2.06 -28.85
CA VAL A 292 -11.50 1.36 -29.55
C VAL A 292 -11.10 1.05 -30.99
N GLY A 293 -11.08 -0.23 -31.36
CA GLY A 293 -10.76 -0.70 -32.71
C GLY A 293 -9.28 -0.61 -33.10
N CYS A 294 -8.38 -0.35 -32.15
CA CYS A 294 -6.94 -0.22 -32.38
C CYS A 294 -6.14 -1.31 -31.65
N SER A 295 -4.87 -1.43 -32.03
CA SER A 295 -3.89 -2.23 -31.27
C SER A 295 -3.41 -1.48 -30.03
N PHE A 296 -2.78 -2.21 -29.09
CA PHE A 296 -2.17 -1.62 -27.90
C PHE A 296 -1.08 -0.60 -28.24
N PHE A 297 -1.03 0.46 -27.44
CA PHE A 297 0.13 1.36 -27.40
C PHE A 297 1.35 0.64 -26.81
N ALA A 298 2.49 1.33 -26.81
CA ALA A 298 3.67 0.88 -26.09
C ALA A 298 3.36 0.71 -24.60
N ASN A 299 4.12 -0.16 -23.94
CA ASN A 299 3.97 -0.35 -22.51
C ASN A 299 4.55 0.87 -21.76
N MET A 300 3.86 1.28 -20.71
CA MET A 300 4.39 2.12 -19.66
C MET A 300 5.03 1.23 -18.60
N VAL A 301 6.05 1.76 -17.90
CA VAL A 301 6.56 1.19 -16.66
C VAL A 301 6.45 2.26 -15.59
N ASP A 302 5.55 2.07 -14.63
CA ASP A 302 5.12 3.13 -13.70
C ASP A 302 4.74 4.41 -14.47
N THR A 303 5.36 5.55 -14.16
CA THR A 303 5.18 6.81 -14.89
C THR A 303 6.18 7.02 -16.03
N SER A 304 7.01 6.02 -16.34
CA SER A 304 8.01 6.09 -17.40
C SER A 304 7.47 5.50 -18.71
N ASP A 305 7.44 6.33 -19.75
CA ASP A 305 7.16 5.90 -21.12
C ASP A 305 8.37 5.15 -21.72
N THR A 306 8.12 3.95 -22.25
CA THR A 306 9.16 3.13 -22.90
C THR A 306 9.25 3.36 -24.41
N SER A 307 8.33 4.12 -25.00
CA SER A 307 8.32 4.45 -26.44
C SER A 307 9.21 5.63 -26.82
N GLY A 308 9.61 6.45 -25.85
CA GLY A 308 10.51 7.58 -26.04
C GLY A 308 9.82 8.86 -26.50
N TYR A 309 8.49 8.94 -26.41
CA TYR A 309 7.72 10.16 -26.63
C TYR A 309 7.66 11.04 -25.38
N GLY A 310 7.97 10.48 -24.21
CA GLY A 310 8.17 11.25 -22.97
C GLY A 310 6.87 11.72 -22.32
N ASP A 311 5.78 10.99 -22.55
CA ASP A 311 4.57 11.11 -21.74
C ASP A 311 4.71 10.30 -20.44
N ASP A 312 3.85 10.60 -19.47
CA ASP A 312 3.83 9.97 -18.15
C ASP A 312 2.57 9.09 -17.96
N TYR A 313 1.89 8.73 -19.06
CA TYR A 313 0.63 7.97 -19.04
C TYR A 313 0.44 7.10 -20.29
N ALA A 314 -0.32 6.02 -20.16
CA ALA A 314 -0.75 5.20 -21.29
C ALA A 314 -2.00 5.81 -21.94
N GLY A 315 -1.93 6.13 -23.24
CA GLY A 315 -3.04 6.63 -24.04
C GLY A 315 -2.65 7.86 -24.85
N ASN A 316 -3.58 8.39 -25.64
CA ASN A 316 -3.33 9.57 -26.48
C ASN A 316 -4.54 10.53 -26.54
N GLY A 317 -5.45 10.43 -25.57
CA GLY A 317 -6.72 11.16 -25.54
C GLY A 317 -7.85 10.50 -26.34
N GLY A 318 -7.57 9.43 -27.11
CA GLY A 318 -8.59 8.59 -27.70
C GLY A 318 -9.28 7.68 -26.68
N VAL A 319 -10.48 7.18 -27.02
CA VAL A 319 -11.26 6.33 -26.11
C VAL A 319 -10.63 4.95 -25.99
N ILE A 320 -10.35 4.53 -24.76
CA ILE A 320 -9.73 3.25 -24.41
C ILE A 320 -10.79 2.15 -24.31
N SER A 321 -10.47 0.97 -24.84
CA SER A 321 -11.34 -0.23 -24.84
C SER A 321 -10.71 -1.48 -24.24
N ALA A 322 -9.39 -1.45 -23.99
CA ALA A 322 -8.67 -2.55 -23.38
C ALA A 322 -7.53 -2.04 -22.49
N PHE A 323 -7.27 -2.76 -21.41
CA PHE A 323 -6.17 -2.53 -20.48
C PHE A 323 -5.48 -3.86 -20.15
N ARG A 324 -4.14 -3.84 -20.10
CA ARG A 324 -3.35 -4.98 -19.62
C ARG A 324 -2.25 -4.50 -18.70
N ALA A 325 -1.92 -5.31 -17.70
CA ALA A 325 -0.83 -5.01 -16.79
C ALA A 325 -0.21 -6.27 -16.18
N ARG A 326 1.02 -6.12 -15.69
CA ARG A 326 1.72 -7.08 -14.83
C ARG A 326 2.80 -6.35 -14.04
N LEU A 327 3.35 -6.98 -13.03
CA LEU A 327 4.55 -6.50 -12.38
C LEU A 327 5.80 -6.99 -13.12
N ILE A 328 6.86 -6.19 -13.08
CA ILE A 328 8.18 -6.51 -13.61
C ILE A 328 9.27 -6.11 -12.61
N VAL A 329 10.44 -6.72 -12.70
CA VAL A 329 11.64 -6.24 -12.00
C VAL A 329 12.22 -5.06 -12.78
N LEU A 330 12.60 -3.99 -12.05
CA LEU A 330 13.23 -2.78 -12.57
C LEU A 330 14.76 -2.90 -12.67
#